data_AF-A0A968RRK4-F1
#
_entry.id   AF-A0A968RRK4-F1
#
_cell.length_a   1.000
_cell.length_b   1.000
_cell.length_c   1.000
_cell.angle_alpha   90.00
_cell.angle_beta   90.00
_cell.angle_gamma   90.00
#
_symmetry.space_group_name_H-M   'P 1'
#
loop_
_entity.id
_entity.type
_entity.pdbx_description
1 polymer ?
#
loop_
_entity_poly.entity_id
_entity_poly.type
_entity_poly.pdbx_seq_one_letter_code
_entity_poly.pdbx_strand_id
1 'polypeptide(L)'
;MAGITVGIFTPNRIGEYGGRILLVAPEHNWKALIATAVGGFSQLLVLIAFGLLGLIYYGSHTLNLPVYLLYGFFFVGLLTIGFMLFCFYNIDLLVPIAKRIPLLQHFKKTLTHLKVLTHYTSKELSTALGISTLRYFVFSSQYYLMLQFFGIQLSLLTGLSGVATIYLLQSGIPLPPLIDLLARGELALFIWKPFSEDEISILGSTFLVFILNLIIPSLIGAVFIFKVNILKSLGYEKESVV
;
A
#
# COMPACT_ATOMS: atom_id res chain seq x y z
N MET A 1 2.36 7.87 -10.96
CA MET A 1 3.79 7.76 -11.31
C MET A 1 4.62 8.80 -10.57
N ALA A 2 4.40 10.10 -10.80
CA ALA A 2 5.16 11.14 -10.08
C ALA A 2 4.98 11.20 -8.55
N GLY A 3 3.79 10.87 -8.03
CA GLY A 3 3.64 10.69 -6.58
C GLY A 3 4.51 9.53 -6.05
N ILE A 4 4.73 8.48 -6.83
CA ILE A 4 5.61 7.36 -6.41
C ILE A 4 7.05 7.87 -6.31
N THR A 5 7.49 8.75 -7.22
CA THR A 5 8.83 9.36 -7.21
C THR A 5 9.10 10.19 -5.97
N VAL A 6 8.16 11.05 -5.56
CA VAL A 6 8.32 11.86 -4.33
C VAL A 6 8.12 10.99 -3.08
N GLY A 7 7.26 9.95 -3.18
CA GLY A 7 7.01 8.97 -2.12
C GLY A 7 8.23 8.13 -1.75
N ILE A 8 9.18 7.90 -2.67
CA ILE A 8 10.43 7.17 -2.42
C ILE A 8 11.38 7.87 -1.45
N PHE A 9 11.26 9.18 -1.27
CA PHE A 9 12.13 9.95 -0.38
C PHE A 9 11.46 10.33 0.95
N THR A 10 10.24 9.86 1.21
CA THR A 10 9.45 10.26 2.38
C THR A 10 8.94 9.06 3.17
N PRO A 11 8.87 9.13 4.51
CA PRO A 11 8.29 8.07 5.34
C PRO A 11 6.86 7.73 4.92
N ASN A 12 6.50 6.44 4.90
CA ASN A 12 5.14 5.96 4.61
C ASN A 12 4.51 6.52 3.31
N ARG A 13 5.31 6.73 2.24
CA ARG A 13 4.85 7.29 0.95
C ARG A 13 4.11 8.63 1.09
N ILE A 14 4.36 9.42 2.14
CA ILE A 14 3.70 10.72 2.38
C ILE A 14 3.94 11.69 1.19
N GLY A 15 5.09 11.57 0.53
CA GLY A 15 5.45 12.27 -0.69
C GLY A 15 4.62 11.89 -1.91
N GLU A 16 3.91 10.77 -1.91
CA GLU A 16 2.95 10.43 -2.97
C GLU A 16 1.74 11.35 -3.00
N TYR A 17 1.37 11.85 -1.82
CA TYR A 17 0.36 12.88 -1.67
C TYR A 17 0.89 14.26 -2.10
N GLY A 18 2.11 14.63 -1.71
CA GLY A 18 2.76 15.89 -2.09
C GLY A 18 3.08 16.01 -3.59
N GLY A 19 3.66 14.96 -4.18
CA GLY A 19 4.04 14.94 -5.60
C GLY A 19 2.86 14.97 -6.56
N ARG A 20 1.69 14.42 -6.17
CA ARG A 20 0.46 14.53 -6.97
C ARG A 20 -0.18 15.91 -6.88
N ILE A 21 -0.10 16.60 -5.72
CA ILE A 21 -0.53 18.00 -5.55
C ILE A 21 0.31 18.95 -6.42
N LEU A 22 1.60 18.63 -6.62
CA LEU A 22 2.51 19.43 -7.45
C LEU A 22 2.29 19.26 -8.97
N LEU A 23 1.48 18.31 -9.42
CA LEU A 23 1.29 17.99 -10.84
C LEU A 23 -0.13 18.16 -11.35
N VAL A 24 -1.09 18.20 -10.44
CA VAL A 24 -2.49 18.46 -10.74
C VAL A 24 -2.75 19.95 -10.48
N ALA A 25 -3.59 20.57 -11.32
CA ALA A 25 -3.95 21.97 -11.13
C ALA A 25 -4.60 22.17 -9.74
N PRO A 26 -4.41 23.33 -9.07
CA PRO A 26 -4.93 23.62 -7.72
C PRO A 26 -6.41 23.25 -7.51
N GLU A 27 -7.20 23.34 -8.57
CA GLU A 27 -8.64 23.06 -8.64
C GLU A 27 -9.02 21.57 -8.52
N HIS A 28 -8.09 20.63 -8.75
CA HIS A 28 -8.35 19.18 -8.74
C HIS A 28 -7.50 18.37 -7.74
N ASN A 29 -6.58 19.03 -7.04
CA ASN A 29 -5.66 18.41 -6.08
C ASN A 29 -6.35 17.58 -5.00
N TRP A 30 -7.51 18.01 -4.52
CA TRP A 30 -8.30 17.26 -3.55
C TRP A 30 -9.01 16.03 -4.06
N LYS A 31 -9.52 16.05 -5.30
CA LYS A 31 -10.09 14.83 -5.91
C LYS A 31 -9.00 13.77 -6.08
N ALA A 32 -7.81 14.17 -6.53
CA ALA A 32 -6.66 13.28 -6.68
C ALA A 32 -6.15 12.71 -5.34
N LEU A 33 -6.11 13.54 -4.29
CA LEU A 33 -5.73 13.08 -2.95
C LEU A 33 -6.71 12.04 -2.41
N ILE A 34 -8.01 12.32 -2.48
CA ILE A 34 -9.06 11.42 -2.00
C ILE A 34 -9.04 10.11 -2.79
N ALA A 35 -8.91 10.16 -4.11
CA ALA A 35 -8.78 8.95 -4.94
C ALA A 35 -7.56 8.09 -4.54
N THR A 36 -6.45 8.74 -4.21
CA THR A 36 -5.22 8.07 -3.76
C THR A 36 -5.42 7.42 -2.39
N ALA A 37 -6.09 8.12 -1.47
CA ALA A 37 -6.44 7.58 -0.16
C ALA A 37 -7.38 6.38 -0.28
N VAL A 38 -8.46 6.49 -1.06
CA VAL A 38 -9.42 5.38 -1.32
C VAL A 38 -8.68 4.17 -1.88
N GLY A 39 -7.83 4.35 -2.90
CA GLY A 39 -7.03 3.27 -3.46
C GLY A 39 -6.03 2.66 -2.45
N GLY A 40 -5.43 3.48 -1.59
CA GLY A 40 -4.56 3.02 -0.51
C GLY A 40 -5.31 2.18 0.52
N PHE A 41 -6.49 2.64 0.95
CA PHE A 41 -7.37 1.90 1.86
C PHE A 41 -7.87 0.60 1.25
N SER A 42 -8.32 0.61 -0.01
CA SER A 42 -8.72 -0.60 -0.74
C SER A 42 -7.58 -1.61 -0.79
N GLN A 43 -6.34 -1.16 -1.05
CA GLN A 43 -5.19 -2.05 -1.04
C GLN A 43 -4.93 -2.62 0.34
N LEU A 44 -4.92 -1.79 1.39
CA LEU A 44 -4.68 -2.25 2.75
C LEU A 44 -5.70 -3.32 3.17
N LEU A 45 -6.97 -3.13 2.81
CA LEU A 45 -8.04 -4.09 3.07
C LEU A 45 -7.75 -5.44 2.40
N VAL A 46 -7.36 -5.43 1.12
CA VAL A 46 -6.97 -6.64 0.38
C VAL A 46 -5.74 -7.31 1.01
N LEU A 47 -4.72 -6.54 1.39
CA LEU A 47 -3.52 -7.07 2.04
C LEU A 47 -3.84 -7.75 3.37
N ILE A 48 -4.71 -7.15 4.20
CA ILE A 48 -5.12 -7.74 5.47
C ILE A 48 -5.97 -8.99 5.23
N ALA A 49 -6.92 -8.95 4.30
CA ALA A 49 -7.81 -10.07 4.01
C ALA A 49 -7.06 -11.31 3.52
N PHE A 50 -6.27 -11.18 2.45
CA PHE A 50 -5.50 -12.31 1.92
C PHE A 50 -4.29 -12.64 2.78
N GLY A 51 -3.69 -11.64 3.41
CA GLY A 51 -2.58 -11.81 4.34
C GLY A 51 -2.96 -12.65 5.55
N LEU A 52 -4.16 -12.44 6.10
CA LEU A 52 -4.68 -13.25 7.20
C LEU A 52 -4.87 -14.72 6.79
N LEU A 53 -5.47 -14.96 5.62
CA LEU A 53 -5.62 -16.31 5.07
C LEU A 53 -4.26 -16.99 4.86
N GLY A 54 -3.30 -16.24 4.31
CA GLY A 54 -1.92 -16.67 4.14
C GLY A 54 -1.25 -17.01 5.47
N LEU A 55 -1.37 -16.16 6.48
CA LEU A 55 -0.79 -16.35 7.80
C LEU A 55 -1.37 -17.58 8.50
N ILE A 56 -2.68 -17.81 8.39
CA ILE A 56 -3.31 -19.01 8.99
C ILE A 56 -2.81 -20.29 8.30
N TYR A 57 -2.75 -20.30 6.97
CA TYR A 57 -2.26 -21.46 6.23
C TYR A 57 -0.75 -21.70 6.46
N TYR A 58 0.06 -20.66 6.32
CA TYR A 58 1.50 -20.71 6.53
C TYR A 58 1.85 -21.06 7.98
N GLY A 59 1.18 -20.42 8.93
CA GLY A 59 1.33 -20.65 10.36
C GLY A 59 0.97 -22.06 10.78
N SER A 60 -0.08 -22.64 10.21
CA SER A 60 -0.47 -24.03 10.49
C SER A 60 0.47 -25.06 9.86
N HIS A 61 0.80 -24.92 8.57
CA HIS A 61 1.53 -25.95 7.82
C HIS A 61 3.05 -25.86 7.95
N THR A 62 3.61 -24.66 8.13
CA THR A 62 5.07 -24.45 8.12
C THR A 62 5.59 -24.19 9.53
N LEU A 63 4.96 -23.26 10.25
CA LEU A 63 5.40 -22.87 11.60
C LEU A 63 4.85 -23.77 12.71
N ASN A 64 3.92 -24.68 12.40
CA ASN A 64 3.24 -25.55 13.37
C ASN A 64 2.69 -24.76 14.58
N LEU A 65 2.10 -23.58 14.32
CA LEU A 65 1.55 -22.74 15.37
C LEU A 65 0.40 -23.46 16.11
N PRO A 66 0.30 -23.28 17.42
CA PRO A 66 -0.77 -23.89 18.18
C PRO A 66 -2.13 -23.35 17.76
N VAL A 67 -3.13 -24.25 17.76
CA VAL A 67 -4.48 -24.00 17.22
C VAL A 67 -5.16 -22.78 17.87
N TYR A 68 -4.93 -22.51 19.15
CA TYR A 68 -5.52 -21.35 19.82
C TYR A 68 -5.02 -20.00 19.27
N LEU A 69 -3.75 -19.91 18.83
CA LEU A 69 -3.22 -18.70 18.18
C LEU A 69 -3.86 -18.50 16.81
N LEU A 70 -4.05 -19.58 16.05
CA LEU A 70 -4.71 -19.54 14.74
C LEU A 70 -6.16 -19.03 14.86
N TYR A 71 -6.91 -19.52 15.86
CA TYR A 71 -8.24 -18.99 16.16
C TYR A 71 -8.20 -17.52 16.58
N GLY A 72 -7.24 -17.13 17.42
CA GLY A 72 -7.03 -15.74 17.81
C GLY A 72 -6.83 -14.82 16.60
N PHE A 73 -5.90 -15.17 15.71
CA PHE A 73 -5.68 -14.42 14.47
C PHE A 73 -6.93 -14.37 13.59
N PHE A 74 -7.64 -15.50 13.44
CA PHE A 74 -8.86 -15.56 12.65
C PHE A 74 -9.93 -14.59 13.18
N PHE A 75 -10.25 -14.61 14.47
CA PHE A 75 -11.29 -13.75 15.04
C PHE A 75 -10.89 -12.27 15.04
N VAL A 76 -9.66 -11.94 15.45
CA VAL A 76 -9.17 -10.55 15.42
C VAL A 76 -9.12 -10.02 14.00
N GLY A 77 -8.64 -10.83 13.06
CA GLY A 77 -8.58 -10.48 11.65
C GLY A 77 -9.97 -10.27 11.04
N LEU A 78 -10.93 -11.16 11.33
CA LEU A 78 -12.32 -11.02 10.88
C LEU A 78 -12.96 -9.72 11.42
N LEU A 79 -12.77 -9.41 12.70
CA LEU A 79 -13.25 -8.16 13.31
C LEU A 79 -12.61 -6.94 12.65
N THR A 80 -11.30 -7.00 12.39
CA THR A 80 -10.55 -5.89 11.75
C THR A 80 -11.04 -5.66 10.33
N ILE A 81 -11.22 -6.71 9.53
CA ILE A 81 -11.72 -6.63 8.15
C ILE A 81 -13.16 -6.11 8.15
N GLY A 82 -14.02 -6.62 9.05
CA GLY A 82 -15.40 -6.16 9.18
C GLY A 82 -15.49 -4.68 9.53
N PHE A 83 -14.68 -4.23 10.50
CA PHE A 83 -14.59 -2.81 10.87
C PHE A 83 -14.08 -1.95 9.71
N MET A 84 -13.04 -2.39 9.01
CA MET A 84 -12.50 -1.66 7.85
C MET A 84 -13.51 -1.57 6.71
N LEU A 85 -14.22 -2.64 6.38
CA LEU A 85 -15.28 -2.64 5.36
C LEU A 85 -16.43 -1.72 5.76
N PHE A 86 -16.85 -1.76 7.03
CA PHE A 86 -17.86 -0.85 7.55
C PHE A 86 -17.43 0.60 7.37
N CYS A 87 -16.21 0.96 7.80
CA CYS A 87 -15.62 2.28 7.60
C CYS A 87 -15.51 2.68 6.12
N PHE A 88 -15.16 1.74 5.25
CA PHE A 88 -14.93 1.98 3.82
C PHE A 88 -16.23 2.27 3.05
N TYR A 89 -17.33 1.58 3.38
CA TYR A 89 -18.64 1.85 2.76
C TYR A 89 -19.45 2.94 3.47
N ASN A 90 -19.12 3.26 4.73
CA ASN A 90 -19.81 4.29 5.52
C ASN A 90 -18.90 5.50 5.77
N ILE A 91 -18.18 5.97 4.74
CA ILE A 91 -17.25 7.10 4.84
C ILE A 91 -17.94 8.37 5.34
N ASP A 92 -19.23 8.57 5.00
CA ASP A 92 -20.02 9.73 5.44
C ASP A 92 -20.14 9.84 6.97
N LEU A 93 -20.09 8.71 7.70
CA LEU A 93 -20.10 8.66 9.17
C LEU A 93 -18.73 9.00 9.79
N LEU A 94 -17.64 8.83 9.06
CA LEU A 94 -16.28 9.13 9.55
C LEU A 94 -15.91 10.61 9.45
N VAL A 95 -16.51 11.34 8.51
CA VAL A 95 -16.30 12.78 8.32
C VAL A 95 -16.59 13.61 9.58
N PRO A 96 -17.70 13.42 10.33
CA PRO A 96 -17.94 14.16 11.58
C PRO A 96 -17.02 13.73 12.73
N ILE A 97 -16.56 12.48 12.77
CA ILE A 97 -15.62 11.98 13.80
C ILE A 97 -14.24 12.60 13.59
N ALA A 98 -13.75 12.64 12.35
CA ALA A 98 -12.48 13.28 11.99
C ALA A 98 -12.45 14.78 12.35
N LYS A 99 -13.59 15.48 12.26
CA LYS A 99 -13.73 16.89 12.67
C LYS A 99 -13.58 17.13 14.18
N ARG A 100 -13.75 16.10 15.02
CA ARG A 100 -13.60 16.20 16.48
C ARG A 100 -12.16 16.01 16.98
N ILE A 101 -11.24 15.58 16.12
CA ILE A 101 -9.83 15.40 16.49
C ILE A 101 -9.11 16.76 16.43
N PRO A 102 -8.55 17.27 17.55
CA PRO A 102 -7.97 18.62 17.62
C PRO A 102 -6.75 18.82 16.71
N LEU A 103 -5.98 17.76 16.43
CA LEU A 103 -4.85 17.80 15.46
C LEU A 103 -5.31 18.12 14.02
N LEU A 104 -6.50 17.66 13.62
CA LEU A 104 -7.06 17.91 12.29
C LEU A 104 -7.63 19.33 12.15
N GLN A 105 -7.99 19.97 13.27
CA GLN A 105 -8.56 21.32 13.27
C GLN A 105 -7.55 22.41 12.89
N HIS A 106 -6.25 22.14 12.98
CA HIS A 106 -5.19 23.02 12.46
C HIS A 106 -5.26 23.16 10.93
N PHE A 107 -5.83 22.16 10.23
CA PHE A 107 -6.10 22.16 8.79
C PHE A 107 -7.56 22.55 8.47
N LYS A 108 -8.17 23.45 9.24
CA LYS A 108 -9.58 23.86 9.09
C LYS A 108 -9.98 24.35 7.68
N LYS A 109 -9.08 24.97 6.92
CA LYS A 109 -9.33 25.38 5.51
C LYS A 109 -9.45 24.18 4.55
N THR A 110 -8.74 23.09 4.84
CA THR A 110 -8.79 21.81 4.10
C THR A 110 -10.09 21.04 4.35
N LEU A 111 -10.61 21.11 5.58
CA LEU A 111 -11.80 20.39 6.03
C LEU A 111 -13.10 20.80 5.29
N THR A 112 -13.16 22.02 4.72
CA THR A 112 -14.32 22.50 3.96
C THR A 112 -14.52 21.73 2.65
N HIS A 113 -13.44 21.21 2.06
CA HIS A 113 -13.47 20.41 0.83
C HIS A 113 -13.62 18.91 1.08
N LEU A 114 -13.62 18.44 2.34
CA LEU A 114 -13.96 17.04 2.65
C LEU A 114 -15.41 16.71 2.31
N LYS A 115 -16.27 17.71 2.03
CA LYS A 115 -17.58 17.46 1.40
C LYS A 115 -17.45 16.75 0.04
N VAL A 116 -16.30 16.79 -0.63
CA VAL A 116 -16.08 16.02 -1.87
C VAL A 116 -15.90 14.52 -1.60
N LEU A 117 -15.55 14.08 -0.37
CA LEU A 117 -15.58 12.65 -0.03
C LEU A 117 -17.00 12.06 -0.16
N THR A 118 -18.04 12.88 0.03
CA THR A 118 -19.46 12.44 -0.02
C THR A 118 -19.97 12.15 -1.44
N HIS A 119 -19.10 12.17 -2.45
CA HIS A 119 -19.47 11.88 -3.85
C HIS A 119 -18.95 10.53 -4.37
N TYR A 120 -18.22 9.75 -3.57
CA TYR A 120 -17.86 8.39 -4.00
C TYR A 120 -19.06 7.46 -3.83
N THR A 121 -19.53 6.92 -4.95
CA THR A 121 -20.59 5.92 -4.96
C THR A 121 -20.04 4.56 -4.50
N SER A 122 -20.90 3.72 -3.90
CA SER A 122 -20.54 2.35 -3.53
C SER A 122 -19.96 1.53 -4.69
N LYS A 123 -20.34 1.88 -5.93
CA LYS A 123 -19.82 1.26 -7.16
C LYS A 123 -18.36 1.64 -7.43
N GLU A 124 -17.97 2.89 -7.22
CA GLU A 124 -16.58 3.34 -7.38
C GLU A 124 -15.67 2.72 -6.31
N LEU A 125 -16.15 2.68 -5.06
CA LEU A 125 -15.48 1.99 -3.94
C LEU A 125 -15.27 0.51 -4.23
N SER A 126 -16.30 -0.18 -4.74
CA SER A 126 -16.20 -1.59 -5.14
C SER A 126 -15.24 -1.80 -6.32
N THR A 127 -15.21 -0.86 -7.27
CA THR A 127 -14.29 -0.90 -8.41
C THR A 127 -12.85 -0.73 -7.94
N ALA A 128 -12.58 0.21 -7.03
CA ALA A 128 -11.27 0.41 -6.43
C ALA A 128 -10.79 -0.84 -5.67
N LEU A 129 -11.69 -1.50 -4.94
CA LEU A 129 -11.42 -2.76 -4.26
C LEU A 129 -11.10 -3.88 -5.27
N GLY A 130 -11.89 -4.02 -6.33
CA GLY A 130 -11.63 -5.00 -7.40
C GLY A 130 -10.28 -4.81 -8.09
N ILE A 131 -9.92 -3.56 -8.43
CA ILE A 131 -8.60 -3.23 -9.01
C ILE A 131 -7.48 -3.56 -8.02
N SER A 132 -7.67 -3.27 -6.73
CA SER A 132 -6.69 -3.58 -5.68
C SER A 132 -6.48 -5.09 -5.51
N THR A 133 -7.56 -5.88 -5.58
CA THR A 133 -7.52 -7.35 -5.57
C THR A 133 -6.78 -7.90 -6.77
N LEU A 134 -7.06 -7.41 -7.98
CA LEU A 134 -6.34 -7.84 -9.19
C LEU A 134 -4.85 -7.53 -9.07
N ARG A 135 -4.51 -6.32 -8.60
CA ARG A 135 -3.12 -5.91 -8.38
C ARG A 135 -2.42 -6.81 -7.37
N TYR A 136 -3.10 -7.18 -6.29
CA TYR A 136 -2.58 -8.11 -5.31
C TYR A 136 -2.22 -9.45 -5.96
N PHE A 137 -3.10 -10.03 -6.78
CA PHE A 137 -2.81 -11.29 -7.46
C PHE A 137 -1.61 -11.16 -8.40
N VAL A 138 -1.53 -10.08 -9.20
CA VAL A 138 -0.39 -9.84 -10.08
C VAL A 138 0.92 -9.78 -9.30
N PHE A 139 0.99 -9.00 -8.22
CA PHE A 139 2.20 -8.87 -7.40
C PHE A 139 2.55 -10.14 -6.64
N SER A 140 1.55 -10.88 -6.15
CA SER A 140 1.78 -12.16 -5.46
C SER A 140 2.29 -13.24 -6.43
N SER A 141 1.71 -13.31 -7.63
CA SER A 141 2.18 -14.23 -8.68
C SER A 141 3.58 -13.88 -9.17
N GLN A 142 3.90 -12.59 -9.36
CA GLN A 142 5.26 -12.16 -9.72
C GLN A 142 6.27 -12.57 -8.65
N TYR A 143 5.94 -12.39 -7.36
CA TYR A 143 6.82 -12.82 -6.28
C TYR A 143 7.03 -14.33 -6.31
N TYR A 144 5.95 -15.12 -6.40
CA TYR A 144 6.05 -16.57 -6.49
C TYR A 144 6.91 -17.03 -7.68
N LEU A 145 6.72 -16.43 -8.86
CA LEU A 145 7.54 -16.75 -10.04
C LEU A 145 9.01 -16.40 -9.83
N MET A 146 9.32 -15.31 -9.11
CA MET A 146 10.71 -15.00 -8.76
C MET A 146 11.30 -15.99 -7.78
N LEU A 147 10.55 -16.49 -6.79
CA LEU A 147 11.03 -17.58 -5.94
C LEU A 147 11.42 -18.81 -6.76
N GLN A 148 10.57 -19.21 -7.71
CA GLN A 148 10.85 -20.34 -8.61
C GLN A 148 12.06 -20.07 -9.52
N PHE A 149 12.18 -18.86 -10.06
CA PHE A 149 13.31 -18.45 -10.91
C PHE A 149 14.65 -18.54 -10.16
N PHE A 150 14.67 -18.15 -8.89
CA PHE A 150 15.85 -18.27 -8.02
C PHE A 150 16.04 -19.67 -7.43
N GLY A 151 15.29 -20.68 -7.89
CA GLY A 151 15.47 -22.08 -7.49
C GLY A 151 14.79 -22.47 -6.18
N ILE A 152 13.98 -21.59 -5.58
CA ILE A 152 13.21 -21.88 -4.35
C ILE A 152 11.92 -22.62 -4.75
N GLN A 153 12.02 -23.94 -4.85
CA GLN A 153 10.94 -24.81 -5.33
C GLN A 153 9.89 -25.03 -4.25
N LEU A 154 8.76 -24.34 -4.40
CA LEU A 154 7.62 -24.41 -3.49
C LEU A 154 6.34 -24.82 -4.21
N SER A 155 5.46 -25.52 -3.50
CA SER A 155 4.07 -25.67 -3.94
C SER A 155 3.44 -24.29 -4.10
N LEU A 156 2.50 -24.15 -5.05
CA LEU A 156 1.82 -22.88 -5.31
C LEU A 156 1.16 -22.33 -4.05
N LEU A 157 0.49 -23.19 -3.27
CA LEU A 157 -0.23 -22.78 -2.08
C LEU A 157 0.71 -22.33 -0.96
N THR A 158 1.79 -23.07 -0.70
CA THR A 158 2.82 -22.68 0.27
C THR A 158 3.47 -21.37 -0.12
N GLY A 159 3.90 -21.23 -1.38
CA GLY A 159 4.51 -20.01 -1.89
C GLY A 159 3.59 -18.79 -1.80
N LEU A 160 2.34 -18.90 -2.27
CA LEU A 160 1.39 -17.79 -2.17
C LEU A 160 1.04 -17.44 -0.72
N SER A 161 0.95 -18.42 0.19
CA SER A 161 0.66 -18.18 1.60
C SER A 161 1.81 -17.45 2.33
N GLY A 162 3.06 -17.78 2.01
CA GLY A 162 4.24 -17.07 2.54
C GLY A 162 4.31 -15.64 2.00
N VAL A 163 4.11 -15.44 0.69
CA VAL A 163 4.06 -14.09 0.09
C VAL A 163 2.94 -13.24 0.72
N ALA A 164 1.76 -13.82 0.91
CA ALA A 164 0.65 -13.15 1.57
C ALA A 164 0.98 -12.74 3.01
N THR A 165 1.69 -13.61 3.74
CA THR A 165 2.16 -13.34 5.11
C THR A 165 3.18 -12.20 5.13
N ILE A 166 4.14 -12.20 4.20
CA ILE A 166 5.11 -11.10 4.04
C ILE A 166 4.38 -9.78 3.80
N TYR A 167 3.43 -9.74 2.88
CA TYR A 167 2.68 -8.51 2.60
C TYR A 167 1.82 -8.05 3.79
N LEU A 168 1.25 -8.97 4.58
CA LEU A 168 0.55 -8.62 5.82
C LEU A 168 1.49 -7.92 6.80
N LEU A 169 2.63 -8.53 7.09
CA LEU A 169 3.60 -8.00 8.04
C LEU A 169 4.16 -6.65 7.58
N GLN A 170 4.46 -6.50 6.29
CA GLN A 170 4.90 -5.22 5.72
C GLN A 170 3.82 -4.13 5.81
N SER A 171 2.54 -4.48 5.66
CA SER A 171 1.46 -3.50 5.71
C SER A 171 1.22 -2.88 7.10
N GLY A 172 1.66 -3.56 8.16
CA GLY A 172 1.45 -3.11 9.54
C GLY A 172 2.48 -2.08 10.04
N ILE A 173 3.60 -1.88 9.34
CA ILE A 173 4.73 -1.09 9.83
C ILE A 173 5.00 0.11 8.90
N PRO A 174 4.67 1.35 9.30
CA PRO A 174 4.97 2.54 8.50
C PRO A 174 6.46 2.90 8.61
N LEU A 175 7.28 2.33 7.73
CA LEU A 175 8.73 2.52 7.74
C LEU A 175 9.19 3.61 6.74
N PRO A 176 10.30 4.33 7.05
CA PRO A 176 11.04 5.08 6.06
C PRO A 176 11.55 4.17 4.93
N PRO A 177 11.65 4.63 3.68
CA PRO A 177 11.97 3.81 2.51
C PRO A 177 13.22 2.93 2.62
N LEU A 178 14.29 3.44 3.25
CA LEU A 178 15.53 2.67 3.48
C LEU A 178 15.32 1.54 4.50
N ILE A 179 14.64 1.83 5.61
CA ILE A 179 14.35 0.85 6.66
C ILE A 179 13.33 -0.17 6.16
N ASP A 180 12.38 0.28 5.34
CA ASP A 180 11.39 -0.55 4.68
C ASP A 180 12.08 -1.58 3.77
N LEU A 181 13.07 -1.19 2.96
CA LEU A 181 13.87 -2.14 2.17
C LEU A 181 14.55 -3.21 3.03
N LEU A 182 15.18 -2.81 4.13
CA LEU A 182 15.82 -3.76 5.06
C LEU A 182 14.79 -4.71 5.68
N ALA A 183 13.66 -4.17 6.16
CA ALA A 183 12.58 -4.97 6.72
C ALA A 183 12.01 -5.99 5.72
N ARG A 184 11.93 -5.64 4.42
CA ARG A 184 11.54 -6.62 3.38
C ARG A 184 12.50 -7.80 3.31
N GLY A 185 13.80 -7.53 3.36
CA GLY A 185 14.84 -8.57 3.35
C GLY A 185 14.71 -9.49 4.56
N GLU A 186 14.61 -8.93 5.77
CA GLU A 186 14.46 -9.69 7.01
C GLU A 186 13.17 -10.52 7.05
N LEU A 187 12.03 -9.96 6.62
CA LEU A 187 10.78 -10.70 6.53
C LEU A 187 10.86 -11.83 5.50
N ALA A 188 11.52 -11.61 4.38
CA ALA A 188 11.74 -12.65 3.39
C ALA A 188 12.63 -13.77 3.93
N LEU A 189 13.75 -13.44 4.59
CA LEU A 189 14.59 -14.44 5.24
C LEU A 189 13.80 -15.22 6.30
N PHE A 190 13.03 -14.55 7.15
CA PHE A 190 12.21 -15.21 8.16
C PHE A 190 11.20 -16.21 7.56
N ILE A 191 10.54 -15.85 6.45
CA ILE A 191 9.51 -16.67 5.82
C ILE A 191 10.09 -17.75 4.90
N TRP A 192 11.21 -17.51 4.24
CA TRP A 192 11.74 -18.45 3.24
C TRP A 192 12.85 -19.36 3.76
N LYS A 193 13.49 -19.02 4.89
CA LYS A 193 14.53 -19.84 5.52
C LYS A 193 14.13 -21.29 5.82
N PRO A 194 12.87 -21.62 6.18
CA PRO A 194 12.45 -23.02 6.30
C PRO A 194 12.52 -23.84 5.00
N PHE A 195 12.66 -23.19 3.85
CA PHE A 195 12.60 -23.82 2.52
C PHE A 195 13.88 -23.68 1.70
N SER A 196 14.75 -22.72 2.04
CA SER A 196 16.02 -22.50 1.35
C SER A 196 17.04 -21.92 2.33
N GLU A 197 18.24 -22.52 2.37
CA GLU A 197 19.39 -21.96 3.10
C GLU A 197 20.13 -20.90 2.28
N ASP A 198 19.89 -20.81 0.98
CA ASP A 198 20.49 -19.81 0.10
C ASP A 198 19.83 -18.44 0.32
N GLU A 199 20.39 -17.67 1.24
CA GLU A 199 19.97 -16.31 1.56
C GLU A 199 20.10 -15.37 0.36
N ILE A 200 21.06 -15.60 -0.54
CA ILE A 200 21.26 -14.78 -1.73
C ILE A 200 20.08 -14.94 -2.68
N SER A 201 19.61 -16.18 -2.90
CA SER A 201 18.43 -16.47 -3.70
C SER A 201 17.13 -15.90 -3.09
N ILE A 202 16.99 -15.96 -1.76
CA ILE A 202 15.86 -15.37 -1.04
C ILE A 202 15.84 -13.84 -1.20
N LEU A 203 16.96 -13.18 -0.95
CA LEU A 203 17.07 -11.73 -1.05
C LEU A 203 16.96 -11.27 -2.51
N GLY A 204 17.58 -11.99 -3.44
CA GLY A 204 17.54 -11.72 -4.87
C GLY A 204 16.12 -11.75 -5.42
N SER A 205 15.35 -12.80 -5.13
CA SER A 205 13.94 -12.88 -5.52
C SER A 205 13.11 -11.73 -4.95
N THR A 206 13.31 -11.40 -3.67
CA THR A 206 12.56 -10.33 -2.98
C THR A 206 12.87 -8.95 -3.53
N PHE A 207 14.15 -8.61 -3.69
CA PHE A 207 14.57 -7.29 -4.15
C PHE A 207 14.31 -7.08 -5.65
N LEU A 208 14.41 -8.13 -6.46
CA LEU A 208 14.09 -8.02 -7.88
C LEU A 208 12.61 -7.69 -8.09
N VAL A 209 11.70 -8.34 -7.34
CA VAL A 209 10.26 -7.99 -7.35
C VAL A 209 10.05 -6.54 -6.95
N PHE A 210 10.73 -6.08 -5.90
CA PHE A 210 10.66 -4.69 -5.44
C PHE A 210 11.14 -3.70 -6.52
N ILE A 211 12.25 -4.01 -7.20
CA ILE A 211 12.78 -3.18 -8.29
C ILE A 211 11.77 -3.09 -9.44
N LEU A 212 11.23 -4.23 -9.88
CA LEU A 212 10.27 -4.31 -10.97
C LEU A 212 8.98 -3.54 -10.65
N ASN A 213 8.46 -3.70 -9.43
CA ASN A 213 7.15 -3.16 -9.05
C ASN A 213 7.17 -1.72 -8.54
N LEU A 214 8.31 -1.25 -8.02
CA LEU A 214 8.41 0.10 -7.45
C LEU A 214 9.47 0.96 -8.13
N ILE A 215 10.71 0.49 -8.23
CA ILE A 215 11.82 1.32 -8.70
C ILE A 215 11.62 1.69 -10.18
N ILE A 216 11.36 0.73 -11.07
CA ILE A 216 11.19 1.01 -12.50
C ILE A 216 10.04 2.02 -12.74
N PRO A 217 8.80 1.82 -12.21
CA PRO A 217 7.72 2.79 -12.38
C PRO A 217 8.04 4.17 -11.81
N SER A 218 8.79 4.25 -10.71
CA SER A 218 9.14 5.51 -10.06
C SER A 218 10.19 6.32 -10.82
N LEU A 219 11.19 5.65 -11.42
CA LEU A 219 12.21 6.28 -12.26
C LEU A 219 11.59 6.84 -13.52
N ILE A 220 10.69 6.08 -14.16
CA ILE A 220 9.91 6.57 -15.31
C ILE A 220 9.10 7.80 -14.87
N GLY A 221 8.44 7.76 -13.70
CA GLY A 221 7.73 8.89 -13.13
C GLY A 221 8.61 10.12 -12.87
N ALA A 222 9.87 9.93 -12.48
CA ALA A 222 10.82 11.01 -12.21
C ALA A 222 11.15 11.80 -13.47
N VAL A 223 11.35 11.12 -14.61
CA VAL A 223 11.62 11.76 -15.90
C VAL A 223 10.51 12.73 -16.30
N PHE A 224 9.25 12.42 -15.95
CA PHE A 224 8.12 13.34 -16.20
C PHE A 224 8.13 14.55 -15.26
N ILE A 225 8.53 14.39 -13.99
CA ILE A 225 8.60 15.50 -13.02
C ILE A 225 9.64 16.53 -13.44
N PHE A 226 10.81 16.11 -13.90
CA PHE A 226 11.87 17.04 -14.35
C PHE A 226 11.45 17.89 -15.55
N LYS A 227 10.37 17.54 -16.26
CA LYS A 227 9.80 18.33 -17.35
C LYS A 227 8.69 19.30 -16.91
N VAL A 228 8.27 19.29 -15.64
CA VAL A 228 7.20 20.15 -15.13
C VAL A 228 7.77 21.32 -14.34
N ASN A 229 7.32 22.53 -14.67
CA ASN A 229 7.68 23.74 -13.94
C ASN A 229 6.90 23.81 -12.62
N ILE A 230 7.57 23.43 -11.52
CA ILE A 230 7.02 23.31 -10.16
C ILE A 230 6.42 24.64 -9.64
N LEU A 231 6.98 25.78 -10.06
CA LEU A 231 6.50 27.11 -9.64
C LEU A 231 5.13 27.47 -10.24
N LYS A 232 4.87 26.99 -11.46
CA LYS A 232 3.60 27.21 -12.16
C LYS A 232 2.47 26.36 -11.58
N SER A 233 2.76 25.13 -11.14
CA SER A 233 1.74 24.25 -10.56
C SER A 233 1.33 24.62 -9.14
N LEU A 234 2.22 25.29 -8.38
CA LEU A 234 1.93 25.83 -7.05
C LEU A 234 1.18 27.18 -7.08
N GLY A 235 0.91 27.75 -8.26
CA GLY A 235 0.20 29.02 -8.40
C GLY A 235 1.01 30.25 -7.96
N TYR A 236 2.34 30.16 -7.95
CA TYR A 236 3.23 31.25 -7.51
C TYR A 236 3.75 32.13 -8.67
N GLU A 237 3.35 31.90 -9.92
CA GLU A 237 3.49 32.93 -10.95
C GLU A 237 2.52 34.07 -10.61
N LYS A 238 3.03 35.09 -9.90
CA LYS A 238 2.50 36.44 -10.02
C LYS A 238 2.47 36.75 -11.51
N GLU A 239 1.31 37.15 -12.01
CA GLU A 239 1.22 37.94 -13.22
C GLU A 239 2.24 39.08 -13.09
N SER A 240 3.39 38.95 -13.75
CA SER A 240 4.21 40.10 -14.11
C SER A 240 3.44 40.81 -15.21
N VAL A 241 2.44 41.60 -14.80
CA VAL A 241 2.01 42.77 -15.55
C VAL A 241 3.22 43.71 -15.55
N VAL A 242 3.91 43.78 -16.69
CA VAL A 242 4.14 44.96 -17.55
C VAL A 242 5.11 44.52 -18.64
#